data_AF-A0A0B4XKT0-F1
#
_entry.id   AF-A0A0B4XKT0-F1
#
_cell.length_a   1.000
_cell.length_b   1.000
_cell.length_c   1.000
_cell.angle_alpha   90.00
_cell.angle_beta   90.00
_cell.angle_gamma   90.00
#
_symmetry.space_group_name_H-M   'P 1'
#
loop_
_entity.id
_entity.type
_entity.pdbx_description
1 polymer ?
#
loop_
_entity_poly.entity_id
_entity_poly.type
_entity_poly.pdbx_seq_one_letter_code
_entity_poly.pdbx_strand_id
1 'polypeptide(L)'
;MSDLPVDALGAAWLASTYKIAPVAPLLVLSQAGKRRATEISDGRRLETYPEVMRPAATLAAHLQFHLRYEVVHLEFLARLFGQAGPQPVQTWVESEPTGQYARRAAFLYEWLTGDLLQVPERLAGGYVDAIDPDKQVAASADQIVKVRRWRINDNLPGTRHFCPMVARSEGVDQAMSLDVGQLLLGLREEFGEDLLLRAAAWMTLRESKASFAIEGEGSQATRIQRFADVMARRTGQGASPLAEAELADLQQQILGKTTLTRFGIRQSPVFVGETSAYQEVVHYVAPVAGDVPEMMAGLRTFLAKTQGQSSVMRSAVAAFGFVYIHPLADGNGRLHRFLINDVLRRDGVVSEPIILPVSAVISADSSERRAYDRILDTVSQPLMEAVRDHVSFSPLHTTYADGVVSNLAFDGELLARPAWRYPDLGRHVEYLAAILTRTVSEQMRAESRYLRRQARARAALKEVVEMPDVQADRVLRSIEQNDGSLSNVLRKEMSVLDEAGIWEAVVDAVRHAWLLEKEGDTLVAALYGPERSGHR
;
A
#
# COMPACT_ATOMS: atom_id res chain seq x y z
N MET A 1 9.62 -8.03 25.30
CA MET A 1 10.44 -6.91 25.80
C MET A 1 11.96 -7.14 25.65
N SER A 2 12.42 -8.15 24.91
CA SER A 2 13.85 -8.55 24.85
C SER A 2 14.78 -7.64 24.05
N ASP A 3 14.25 -6.65 23.32
CA ASP A 3 15.04 -5.87 22.34
C ASP A 3 15.32 -4.42 22.77
N LEU A 4 14.98 -4.04 24.01
CA LEU A 4 15.29 -2.70 24.50
C LEU A 4 16.79 -2.60 24.91
N PRO A 5 17.48 -1.51 24.55
CA PRO A 5 18.87 -1.32 24.94
C PRO A 5 19.03 -1.19 26.45
N VAL A 6 20.17 -1.64 26.98
CA VAL A 6 20.48 -1.62 28.43
C VAL A 6 20.51 -0.18 28.98
N ASP A 7 21.15 0.72 28.24
CA ASP A 7 21.26 2.15 28.57
C ASP A 7 20.19 2.99 27.85
N ALA A 8 18.95 2.53 27.86
CA ALA A 8 17.86 3.14 27.09
C ALA A 8 17.62 4.62 27.42
N LEU A 9 17.32 5.40 26.38
CA LEU A 9 16.88 6.79 26.42
C LEU A 9 15.51 6.93 25.73
N GLY A 10 14.91 8.11 25.79
CA GLY A 10 13.69 8.42 25.02
C GLY A 10 12.54 7.44 25.23
N ALA A 11 11.90 7.04 24.13
CA ALA A 11 10.80 6.07 24.14
C ALA A 11 11.19 4.70 24.69
N ALA A 12 12.41 4.22 24.42
CA ALA A 12 12.86 2.92 24.93
C ALA A 12 12.93 2.91 26.48
N TRP A 13 13.42 4.00 27.08
CA TRP A 13 13.42 4.15 28.53
C TRP A 13 12.02 4.23 29.11
N LEU A 14 11.14 5.03 28.48
CA LEU A 14 9.75 5.16 28.91
C LEU A 14 9.01 3.82 28.80
N ALA A 15 9.24 3.05 27.74
CA ALA A 15 8.68 1.72 27.55
C ALA A 15 9.09 0.77 28.68
N SER A 16 10.38 0.77 29.05
CA SER A 16 10.87 -0.02 30.19
C SER A 16 10.29 0.46 31.53
N THR A 17 10.35 1.76 31.83
CA THR A 17 9.93 2.33 33.13
C THR A 17 8.43 2.17 33.36
N TYR A 18 7.61 2.36 32.33
CA TYR A 18 6.14 2.26 32.42
C TYR A 18 5.61 0.87 32.03
N LYS A 19 6.49 -0.11 31.76
CA LYS A 19 6.15 -1.48 31.34
C LYS A 19 5.22 -1.51 30.12
N ILE A 20 5.51 -0.67 29.13
CA ILE A 20 4.74 -0.58 27.89
C ILE A 20 5.40 -1.48 26.85
N ALA A 21 4.61 -2.40 26.31
CA ALA A 21 4.97 -3.18 25.14
C ALA A 21 4.12 -2.68 23.96
N PRO A 22 4.65 -1.82 23.07
CA PRO A 22 3.98 -1.52 21.82
C PRO A 22 3.96 -2.78 20.94
N VAL A 23 2.88 -2.95 20.18
CA VAL A 23 2.69 -4.03 19.20
C VAL A 23 3.61 -3.78 18.01
N ALA A 24 3.56 -2.57 17.44
CA ALA A 24 4.54 -2.18 16.45
C ALA A 24 5.89 -1.90 17.13
N PRO A 25 7.01 -2.35 16.55
CA PRO A 25 8.32 -2.06 17.10
C PRO A 25 8.65 -0.57 16.98
N LEU A 26 9.34 -0.02 17.98
CA LEU A 26 9.86 1.35 17.90
C LEU A 26 10.85 1.47 16.73
N LEU A 27 10.61 2.42 15.83
CA LEU A 27 11.46 2.67 14.66
C LEU A 27 12.85 3.24 15.04
N VAL A 28 12.91 3.93 16.17
CA VAL A 28 14.15 4.46 16.74
C VAL A 28 14.28 3.99 18.18
N LEU A 29 15.37 3.28 18.47
CA LEU A 29 15.80 2.96 19.83
C LEU A 29 16.98 3.86 20.16
N SER A 30 16.89 4.63 21.24
CA SER A 30 18.00 5.46 21.70
C SER A 30 18.67 4.86 22.92
N GLN A 31 20.00 4.95 22.98
CA GLN A 31 20.80 4.53 24.12
C GLN A 31 21.91 5.54 24.44
N ALA A 32 22.41 5.51 25.67
CA ALA A 32 23.62 6.24 26.02
C ALA A 32 24.89 5.46 25.64
N GLY A 33 25.98 6.19 25.36
CA GLY A 33 27.28 5.60 25.05
C GLY A 33 28.40 6.64 24.99
N LYS A 34 29.59 6.19 24.58
CA LYS A 34 30.79 7.06 24.58
C LYS A 34 30.82 8.11 23.48
N ARG A 35 30.26 7.80 22.30
CA ARG A 35 30.25 8.67 21.12
C ARG A 35 28.91 8.60 20.40
N ARG A 36 28.61 9.64 19.63
CA ARG A 36 27.45 9.66 18.74
C ARG A 36 27.62 8.58 17.67
N ALA A 37 26.62 7.72 17.50
CA ALA A 37 26.60 6.69 16.47
C ALA A 37 25.16 6.37 16.07
N THR A 38 24.99 5.96 14.81
CA THR A 38 23.73 5.49 14.24
C THR A 38 23.99 4.13 13.60
N GLU A 39 23.19 3.15 13.95
CA GLU A 39 23.17 1.83 13.33
C GLU A 39 21.79 1.61 12.72
N ILE A 40 21.74 1.13 11.48
CA ILE A 40 20.50 0.89 10.73
C ILE A 40 20.42 -0.61 10.44
N SER A 41 19.32 -1.24 10.85
CA SER A 41 19.04 -2.65 10.56
C SER A 41 17.56 -2.82 10.31
N ASP A 42 17.22 -3.41 9.16
CA ASP A 42 15.83 -3.68 8.76
C ASP A 42 14.94 -2.43 8.95
N GLY A 43 15.31 -1.27 8.40
CA GLY A 43 14.55 -0.03 8.52
C GLY A 43 14.40 0.57 9.94
N ARG A 44 14.99 -0.05 10.96
CA ARG A 44 15.03 0.46 12.35
C ARG A 44 16.39 1.07 12.65
N ARG A 45 16.40 2.08 13.52
CA ARG A 45 17.60 2.81 13.92
C ARG A 45 17.92 2.58 15.39
N LEU A 46 19.16 2.21 15.68
CA LEU A 46 19.74 2.31 17.00
C LEU A 46 20.61 3.57 17.05
N GLU A 47 20.25 4.49 17.94
CA GLU A 47 20.87 5.80 18.09
C GLU A 47 21.62 5.87 19.41
N THR A 48 22.95 5.95 19.34
CA THR A 48 23.79 6.10 20.54
C THR A 48 24.07 7.59 20.77
N TYR A 49 23.79 8.09 21.97
CA TYR A 49 24.03 9.47 22.39
C TYR A 49 25.13 9.54 23.46
N PRO A 50 26.00 10.56 23.45
CA PRO A 50 26.95 10.78 24.54
C PRO A 50 26.23 10.90 25.90
N GLU A 51 26.84 10.39 26.97
CA GLU A 51 26.28 10.40 28.34
C GLU A 51 25.80 11.79 28.80
N VAL A 52 26.46 12.86 28.32
CA VAL A 52 26.07 14.25 28.64
C VAL A 52 24.68 14.64 28.15
N MET A 53 24.13 13.88 27.18
CA MET A 53 22.79 14.07 26.62
C MET A 53 21.74 13.22 27.34
N ARG A 54 22.11 12.44 28.36
CA ARG A 54 21.16 11.63 29.13
C ARG A 54 20.14 12.56 29.82
N PRO A 55 18.84 12.44 29.51
CA PRO A 55 17.81 13.19 30.21
C PRO A 55 17.72 12.74 31.68
N ALA A 56 17.15 13.60 32.53
CA ALA A 56 16.78 13.19 33.88
C ALA A 56 15.82 11.99 33.82
N ALA A 57 15.87 11.12 34.84
CA ALA A 57 15.04 9.91 34.93
C ALA A 57 13.57 10.22 35.27
N THR A 58 12.91 11.06 34.47
CA THR A 58 11.52 11.48 34.62
C THR A 58 10.77 11.32 33.30
N LEU A 59 9.44 11.20 33.37
CA LEU A 59 8.60 11.14 32.16
C LEU A 59 8.79 12.36 31.28
N ALA A 60 8.73 13.57 31.84
CA ALA A 60 8.87 14.81 31.10
C ALA A 60 10.19 14.86 30.30
N ALA A 61 11.30 14.51 30.93
CA ALA A 61 12.61 14.61 30.30
C ALA A 61 12.81 13.55 29.18
N HIS A 62 12.36 12.32 29.38
CA HIS A 62 12.44 11.28 28.34
C HIS A 62 11.38 11.46 27.24
N LEU A 63 10.19 12.00 27.56
CA LEU A 63 9.18 12.32 26.55
C LEU A 63 9.62 13.52 25.71
N GLN A 64 10.21 14.54 26.32
CA GLN A 64 10.88 15.62 25.60
C GLN A 64 11.97 15.07 24.68
N PHE A 65 12.79 14.14 25.17
CA PHE A 65 13.82 13.49 24.36
C PHE A 65 13.21 12.81 23.13
N HIS A 66 12.15 12.02 23.32
CA HIS A 66 11.42 11.36 22.23
C HIS A 66 10.89 12.37 21.20
N LEU A 67 10.15 13.39 21.65
CA LEU A 67 9.58 14.42 20.79
C LEU A 67 10.62 15.28 20.07
N ARG A 68 11.85 15.36 20.60
CA ARG A 68 12.95 16.16 20.04
C ARG A 68 13.81 15.37 19.06
N TYR A 69 14.22 14.16 19.42
CA TYR A 69 15.28 13.44 18.71
C TYR A 69 14.78 12.22 17.94
N GLU A 70 13.68 11.61 18.38
CA GLU A 70 13.16 10.38 17.77
C GLU A 70 12.00 10.67 16.80
N VAL A 71 11.52 9.63 16.12
CA VAL A 71 10.27 9.66 15.35
C VAL A 71 9.11 9.46 16.31
N VAL A 72 8.10 10.32 16.25
CA VAL A 72 6.94 10.23 17.16
C VAL A 72 6.14 8.97 16.84
N HIS A 73 5.97 8.11 17.84
CA HIS A 73 5.25 6.85 17.68
C HIS A 73 3.89 6.89 18.38
N LEU A 74 2.81 7.13 17.62
CA LEU A 74 1.47 7.37 18.20
C LEU A 74 0.91 6.18 18.98
N GLU A 75 1.13 4.95 18.52
CA GLU A 75 0.73 3.76 19.28
C GLU A 75 1.37 3.73 20.67
N PHE A 76 2.70 3.90 20.72
CA PHE A 76 3.46 3.96 21.96
C PHE A 76 2.96 5.10 22.87
N LEU A 77 2.73 6.30 22.32
CA LEU A 77 2.20 7.42 23.11
C LEU A 77 0.79 7.15 23.65
N ALA A 78 -0.08 6.51 22.87
CA ALA A 78 -1.44 6.15 23.33
C ALA A 78 -1.37 5.22 24.53
N ARG A 79 -0.47 4.22 24.50
CA ARG A 79 -0.23 3.30 25.63
C ARG A 79 0.41 4.01 26.82
N LEU A 80 1.41 4.87 26.57
CA LEU A 80 2.08 5.65 27.61
C LEU A 80 1.10 6.54 28.37
N PHE A 81 0.26 7.29 27.66
CA PHE A 81 -0.71 8.18 28.27
C PHE A 81 -1.84 7.42 28.98
N GLY A 82 -2.27 6.27 28.43
CA GLY A 82 -3.20 5.38 29.13
C GLY A 82 -2.64 4.84 30.45
N GLN A 83 -1.34 4.51 30.49
CA GLN A 83 -0.68 3.97 31.68
C GLN A 83 -0.26 5.05 32.70
N ALA A 84 0.23 6.20 32.24
CA ALA A 84 0.76 7.26 33.09
C ALA A 84 -0.32 8.22 33.61
N GLY A 85 -1.47 8.29 32.93
CA GLY A 85 -2.54 9.24 33.23
C GLY A 85 -2.18 10.70 32.91
N PRO A 86 -3.07 11.66 33.24
CA PRO A 86 -2.90 13.07 32.89
C PRO A 86 -1.82 13.79 33.72
N GLN A 87 -1.64 13.38 34.98
CA GLN A 87 -0.89 14.15 35.98
C GLN A 87 0.55 14.47 35.57
N PRO A 88 1.36 13.53 35.03
CA PRO A 88 2.73 13.85 34.63
C PRO A 88 2.82 14.91 33.52
N VAL A 89 1.87 14.91 32.58
CA VAL A 89 1.82 15.90 31.50
C VAL A 89 1.29 17.23 32.02
N GLN A 90 0.28 17.22 32.89
CA GLN A 90 -0.26 18.40 33.57
C GLN A 90 0.84 19.14 34.34
N THR A 91 1.57 18.43 35.21
CA THR A 91 2.66 19.03 36.00
C THR A 91 3.77 19.61 35.11
N TRP A 92 4.08 18.94 34.00
CA TRP A 92 5.11 19.42 33.07
C TRP A 92 4.69 20.71 32.35
N VAL A 93 3.45 20.78 31.85
CA VAL A 93 3.00 22.00 31.16
C VAL A 93 2.80 23.17 32.11
N GLU A 94 2.47 22.92 33.38
CA GLU A 94 2.43 23.94 34.44
C GLU A 94 3.80 24.49 34.80
N SER A 95 4.83 23.64 34.86
CA SER A 95 6.19 24.07 35.17
C SER A 95 6.86 24.79 33.99
N GLU A 96 6.53 24.38 32.76
CA GLU A 96 7.11 24.92 31.52
C GLU A 96 6.03 25.42 30.54
N PRO A 97 5.21 26.43 30.90
CA PRO A 97 4.07 26.86 30.09
C PRO A 97 4.46 27.49 28.74
N THR A 98 5.71 27.89 28.60
CA THR A 98 6.30 28.41 27.35
C THR A 98 7.18 27.40 26.61
N GLY A 99 7.37 26.20 27.18
CA GLY A 99 8.17 25.12 26.59
C GLY A 99 7.43 24.45 25.42
N GLN A 100 8.06 24.42 24.25
CA GLN A 100 7.42 23.84 23.06
C GLN A 100 7.11 22.34 23.20
N TYR A 101 7.97 21.59 23.91
CA TYR A 101 7.79 20.15 24.09
C TYR A 101 6.70 19.83 25.10
N ALA A 102 6.57 20.61 26.18
CA ALA A 102 5.47 20.48 27.14
C ALA A 102 4.11 20.72 26.46
N ARG A 103 4.02 21.77 25.62
CA ARG A 103 2.79 22.05 24.84
C ARG A 103 2.48 20.98 23.80
N ARG A 104 3.49 20.44 23.11
CA ARG A 104 3.33 19.32 22.18
C ARG A 104 2.85 18.06 22.91
N ALA A 105 3.41 17.75 24.07
CA ALA A 105 2.98 16.62 24.89
C ALA A 105 1.54 16.78 25.40
N ALA A 106 1.16 17.98 25.87
CA ALA A 106 -0.21 18.28 26.27
C ALA A 106 -1.20 18.11 25.10
N PHE A 107 -0.88 18.64 23.93
CA PHE A 107 -1.69 18.43 22.72
C PHE A 107 -1.83 16.94 22.36
N LEU A 108 -0.71 16.20 22.30
CA LEU A 108 -0.74 14.77 21.94
C LEU A 108 -1.48 13.93 22.97
N TYR A 109 -1.40 14.28 24.26
CA TYR A 109 -2.21 13.67 25.30
C TYR A 109 -3.70 13.85 25.02
N GLU A 110 -4.17 15.10 24.91
CA GLU A 110 -5.59 15.39 24.66
C GLU A 110 -6.08 14.76 23.34
N TRP A 111 -5.25 14.76 22.29
CA TRP A 111 -5.60 14.22 20.98
C TRP A 111 -5.76 12.69 21.02
N LEU A 112 -4.87 11.97 21.70
CA LEU A 112 -4.89 10.52 21.78
C LEU A 112 -5.98 10.03 22.75
N THR A 113 -6.03 10.58 23.96
CA THR A 113 -6.93 10.10 25.02
C THR A 113 -8.34 10.69 24.88
N GLY A 114 -8.47 11.92 24.41
CA GLY A 114 -9.70 12.70 24.45
C GLY A 114 -9.94 13.40 25.81
N ASP A 115 -9.05 13.20 26.78
CA ASP A 115 -9.14 13.79 28.10
C ASP A 115 -8.45 15.16 28.11
N LEU A 116 -9.14 16.19 28.60
CA LEU A 116 -8.64 17.56 28.60
C LEU A 116 -7.73 17.84 29.79
N LEU A 117 -6.63 18.54 29.54
CA LEU A 117 -5.72 19.08 30.54
C LEU A 117 -6.09 20.53 30.86
N GLN A 118 -5.66 21.04 32.02
CA GLN A 118 -5.84 22.44 32.38
C GLN A 118 -4.74 23.29 31.73
N VAL A 119 -5.16 24.34 31.02
CA VAL A 119 -4.23 25.28 30.36
C VAL A 119 -3.64 26.24 31.40
N PRO A 120 -2.31 26.34 31.54
CA PRO A 120 -1.69 27.29 32.45
C PRO A 120 -1.96 28.75 32.05
N GLU A 121 -2.18 29.64 33.02
CA GLU A 121 -2.43 31.08 32.77
C GLU A 121 -1.31 31.75 31.97
N ARG A 122 -0.06 31.31 32.17
CA ARG A 122 1.15 31.88 31.56
C ARG A 122 1.55 31.19 30.23
N LEU A 123 0.63 30.49 29.57
CA LEU A 123 0.93 29.81 28.30
C LEU A 123 1.30 30.82 27.20
N ALA A 124 2.51 30.70 26.66
CA ALA A 124 3.03 31.58 25.61
C ALA A 124 3.99 30.84 24.65
N GLY A 125 4.49 31.52 23.62
CA GLY A 125 5.42 30.97 22.62
C GLY A 125 4.86 30.96 21.18
N GLY A 126 5.69 30.64 20.19
CA GLY A 126 5.23 30.47 18.80
C GLY A 126 4.32 29.26 18.61
N TYR A 127 3.63 29.21 17.47
CA TYR A 127 3.03 27.95 17.00
C TYR A 127 4.15 27.00 16.61
N VAL A 128 4.03 25.74 17.02
CA VAL A 128 4.96 24.67 16.65
C VAL A 128 4.18 23.46 16.16
N ASP A 129 4.76 22.69 15.27
CA ASP A 129 4.15 21.51 14.71
C ASP A 129 4.04 20.38 15.74
N ALA A 130 2.94 19.62 15.68
CA ALA A 130 2.73 18.46 16.54
C ALA A 130 3.81 17.40 16.27
N ILE A 131 4.04 17.12 14.99
CA ILE A 131 5.07 16.20 14.49
C ILE A 131 6.05 16.92 13.58
N ASP A 132 7.27 16.40 13.50
CA ASP A 132 8.35 16.94 12.67
C ASP A 132 8.23 16.38 11.22
N PRO A 133 7.95 17.24 10.21
CA PRO A 133 7.77 16.79 8.82
C PRO A 133 9.05 16.26 8.16
N ASP A 134 10.23 16.55 8.74
CA ASP A 134 11.52 16.01 8.28
C ASP A 134 11.74 14.57 8.76
N LYS A 135 10.96 14.11 9.75
CA LYS A 135 11.06 12.76 10.31
C LYS A 135 9.95 11.82 9.88
N GLN A 136 8.81 12.36 9.46
CA GLN A 136 7.64 11.57 9.04
C GLN A 136 6.66 12.43 8.24
N VAL A 137 5.82 11.79 7.44
CA VAL A 137 4.79 12.47 6.65
C VAL A 137 3.81 13.21 7.57
N ALA A 138 3.58 14.48 7.25
CA ALA A 138 2.63 15.37 7.90
C ALA A 138 1.57 15.83 6.89
N ALA A 139 0.53 16.50 7.38
CA ALA A 139 -0.46 17.16 6.52
C ALA A 139 0.21 18.21 5.60
N SER A 140 -0.35 18.39 4.41
CA SER A 140 0.01 19.47 3.48
C SER A 140 -0.20 20.83 4.16
N ALA A 141 0.62 21.81 3.80
CA ALA A 141 0.71 23.08 4.54
C ALA A 141 -0.63 23.84 4.66
N ASP A 142 -1.50 23.74 3.65
CA ASP A 142 -2.84 24.33 3.60
C ASP A 142 -3.89 23.57 4.45
N GLN A 143 -3.57 22.35 4.87
CA GLN A 143 -4.43 21.45 5.65
C GLN A 143 -4.08 21.44 7.15
N ILE A 144 -3.07 22.21 7.56
CA ILE A 144 -2.63 22.31 8.96
C ILE A 144 -3.66 23.07 9.80
N VAL A 145 -4.10 22.45 10.91
CA VAL A 145 -5.11 23.03 11.80
C VAL A 145 -4.44 23.68 13.02
N LYS A 146 -4.70 24.97 13.27
CA LYS A 146 -4.13 25.69 14.42
C LYS A 146 -4.93 25.42 15.70
N VAL A 147 -4.34 24.66 16.62
CA VAL A 147 -4.88 24.40 17.97
C VAL A 147 -4.44 25.51 18.91
N ARG A 148 -5.29 26.55 19.01
CA ARG A 148 -4.99 27.78 19.78
C ARG A 148 -4.71 27.51 21.26
N ARG A 149 -5.42 26.55 21.86
CA ARG A 149 -5.31 26.16 23.28
C ARG A 149 -3.86 25.86 23.70
N TRP A 150 -3.12 25.17 22.83
CA TRP A 150 -1.73 24.78 23.07
C TRP A 150 -0.72 25.50 22.18
N ARG A 151 -1.19 26.38 21.28
CA ARG A 151 -0.37 27.00 20.22
C ARG A 151 0.40 25.93 19.45
N ILE A 152 -0.32 24.89 19.03
CA ILE A 152 0.20 23.78 18.23
C ILE A 152 -0.45 23.84 16.85
N ASN A 153 0.37 23.62 15.82
CA ASN A 153 -0.10 23.29 14.49
C ASN A 153 -0.36 21.78 14.47
N ASP A 154 -1.63 21.37 14.49
CA ASP A 154 -2.01 19.99 14.24
C ASP A 154 -1.78 19.67 12.76
N ASN A 155 -0.58 19.17 12.50
CA ASN A 155 -0.13 18.68 11.21
C ASN A 155 -0.19 17.14 11.13
N LEU A 156 -0.94 16.46 12.01
CA LEU A 156 -1.17 15.03 11.90
C LEU A 156 -2.02 14.74 10.64
N PRO A 157 -1.63 13.75 9.82
CA PRO A 157 -2.30 13.50 8.55
C PRO A 157 -3.67 12.82 8.71
N GLY A 158 -3.90 12.07 9.79
CA GLY A 158 -5.19 11.39 10.05
C GLY A 158 -6.03 12.03 11.17
N THR A 159 -6.85 11.18 11.79
CA THR A 159 -7.63 11.49 13.00
C THR A 159 -7.18 10.59 14.17
N ARG A 160 -7.63 10.88 15.38
CA ARG A 160 -7.40 10.02 16.55
C ARG A 160 -8.02 8.62 16.43
N HIS A 161 -8.89 8.41 15.45
CA HIS A 161 -9.54 7.13 15.21
C HIS A 161 -8.79 6.32 14.14
N PHE A 162 -8.05 6.96 13.24
CA PHE A 162 -7.10 6.30 12.35
C PHE A 162 -6.12 7.33 11.77
N CYS A 163 -4.84 7.19 12.10
CA CYS A 163 -3.76 8.03 11.62
C CYS A 163 -2.55 7.14 11.31
N PRO A 164 -2.52 6.53 10.10
CA PRO A 164 -1.35 5.78 9.67
C PRO A 164 -0.16 6.74 9.59
N MET A 165 0.99 6.26 10.05
CA MET A 165 2.24 6.98 10.04
C MET A 165 3.10 6.53 8.86
N VAL A 166 3.96 7.42 8.38
CA VAL A 166 4.96 7.11 7.36
C VAL A 166 6.25 7.79 7.81
N ALA A 167 7.07 7.08 8.58
CA ALA A 167 8.37 7.60 8.98
C ALA A 167 9.29 7.77 7.76
N ARG A 168 10.04 8.88 7.74
CA ARG A 168 11.00 9.15 6.68
C ARG A 168 12.27 8.33 6.89
N SER A 169 12.72 7.74 5.81
CA SER A 169 13.99 7.06 5.65
C SER A 169 14.47 7.34 4.22
N GLU A 170 15.73 7.05 3.91
CA GLU A 170 16.24 7.17 2.53
C GLU A 170 15.40 6.33 1.54
N GLY A 171 15.02 5.11 1.94
CA GLY A 171 14.17 4.24 1.13
C GLY A 171 12.76 4.80 0.91
N VAL A 172 12.13 5.32 1.98
CA VAL A 172 10.80 5.94 1.88
C VAL A 172 10.84 7.21 1.04
N ASP A 173 11.85 8.06 1.22
CA ASP A 173 12.00 9.29 0.43
C ASP A 173 12.24 8.97 -1.06
N GLN A 174 13.06 7.96 -1.36
CA GLN A 174 13.24 7.47 -2.73
C GLN A 174 11.93 6.93 -3.31
N ALA A 175 11.20 6.10 -2.56
CA ALA A 175 9.90 5.56 -2.97
C ALA A 175 8.87 6.67 -3.22
N MET A 176 8.84 7.69 -2.36
CA MET A 176 7.97 8.85 -2.49
C MET A 176 8.32 9.72 -3.71
N SER A 177 9.59 9.71 -4.14
CA SER A 177 10.07 10.45 -5.32
C SER A 177 9.78 9.76 -6.65
N LEU A 178 9.28 8.52 -6.64
CA LEU A 178 8.96 7.77 -7.86
C LEU A 178 7.92 8.51 -8.71
N ASP A 179 8.36 8.95 -9.90
CA ASP A 179 7.50 9.60 -10.88
C ASP A 179 6.91 8.55 -11.85
N VAL A 180 5.77 7.99 -11.46
CA VAL A 180 5.03 7.02 -12.28
C VAL A 180 4.55 7.66 -13.60
N GLY A 181 4.30 8.97 -13.61
CA GLY A 181 3.90 9.70 -14.81
C GLY A 181 5.01 9.73 -15.85
N GLN A 182 6.25 9.99 -15.42
CA GLN A 182 7.44 9.92 -16.28
C GLN A 182 7.71 8.50 -16.78
N LEU A 183 7.53 7.47 -15.96
CA LEU A 183 7.66 6.08 -16.43
C LEU A 183 6.66 5.75 -17.54
N LEU A 184 5.41 6.19 -17.40
CA LEU A 184 4.39 6.02 -18.44
C LEU A 184 4.66 6.87 -19.68
N LEU A 185 5.20 8.08 -19.51
CA LEU A 185 5.60 8.95 -20.61
C LEU A 185 6.72 8.31 -21.44
N GLY A 186 7.72 7.70 -20.79
CA GLY A 186 8.77 6.94 -21.46
C GLY A 186 8.23 5.75 -22.27
N LEU A 187 7.23 5.01 -21.75
CA LEU A 187 6.55 3.98 -22.55
C LEU A 187 5.84 4.57 -23.76
N ARG A 188 5.20 5.74 -23.61
CA ARG A 188 4.48 6.39 -24.70
C ARG A 188 5.43 6.87 -25.80
N GLU A 189 6.60 7.39 -25.42
CA GLU A 189 7.65 7.77 -26.36
C GLU A 189 8.23 6.55 -27.10
N GLU A 190 8.41 5.41 -26.39
CA GLU A 190 8.99 4.19 -26.98
C GLU A 190 8.03 3.45 -27.92
N PHE A 191 6.73 3.37 -27.58
CA PHE A 191 5.76 2.52 -28.30
C PHE A 191 4.67 3.28 -29.06
N GLY A 192 4.53 4.58 -28.81
CA GLY A 192 3.44 5.39 -29.35
C GLY A 192 2.15 5.26 -28.52
N GLU A 193 1.40 6.35 -28.47
CA GLU A 193 0.15 6.46 -27.69
C GLU A 193 -0.90 5.43 -28.13
N ASP A 194 -1.09 5.25 -29.44
CA ASP A 194 -2.10 4.35 -29.99
C ASP A 194 -1.87 2.87 -29.57
N LEU A 195 -0.61 2.42 -29.48
CA LEU A 195 -0.32 1.06 -29.03
C LEU A 195 -0.64 0.87 -27.55
N LEU A 196 -0.30 1.85 -26.71
CA LEU A 196 -0.62 1.82 -25.28
C LEU A 196 -2.13 1.85 -25.03
N LEU A 197 -2.87 2.67 -25.78
CA LEU A 197 -4.33 2.72 -25.70
C LEU A 197 -4.96 1.39 -26.11
N ARG A 198 -4.46 0.74 -27.18
CA ARG A 198 -4.90 -0.61 -27.57
C ARG A 198 -4.58 -1.66 -26.52
N ALA A 199 -3.47 -1.51 -25.80
CA ALA A 199 -3.07 -2.43 -24.73
C ALA A 199 -3.86 -2.21 -23.43
N ALA A 200 -4.49 -1.05 -23.22
CA ALA A 200 -5.15 -0.70 -21.97
C ALA A 200 -6.26 -1.68 -21.55
N ALA A 201 -7.12 -2.11 -22.50
CA ALA A 201 -8.16 -3.10 -22.22
C ALA A 201 -7.57 -4.45 -21.76
N TRP A 202 -6.48 -4.86 -22.37
CA TRP A 202 -5.76 -6.07 -21.98
C TRP A 202 -5.09 -5.90 -20.60
N MET A 203 -4.52 -4.74 -20.28
CA MET A 203 -3.91 -4.46 -18.98
C MET A 203 -4.96 -4.55 -17.86
N THR A 204 -6.14 -3.97 -18.08
CA THR A 204 -7.28 -4.06 -17.16
C THR A 204 -7.75 -5.50 -16.94
N LEU A 205 -7.83 -6.29 -18.02
CA LEU A 205 -8.18 -7.72 -17.90
C LEU A 205 -7.12 -8.50 -17.14
N ARG A 206 -5.83 -8.22 -17.38
CA ARG A 206 -4.70 -8.87 -16.70
C ARG A 206 -4.66 -8.52 -15.22
N GLU A 207 -4.87 -7.25 -14.87
CA GLU A 207 -5.04 -6.80 -13.48
C GLU A 207 -6.17 -7.59 -12.80
N SER A 208 -7.30 -7.70 -13.48
CA SER A 208 -8.49 -8.35 -12.92
C SER A 208 -8.29 -9.85 -12.72
N LYS A 209 -7.72 -10.53 -13.72
CA LYS A 209 -7.42 -11.96 -13.63
C LYS A 209 -6.42 -12.26 -12.51
N ALA A 210 -5.38 -11.45 -12.39
CA ALA A 210 -4.36 -11.60 -11.36
C ALA A 210 -4.92 -11.32 -9.96
N SER A 211 -5.75 -10.27 -9.82
CA SER A 211 -6.46 -9.95 -8.57
C SER A 211 -7.31 -11.12 -8.08
N PHE A 212 -8.02 -11.82 -8.97
CA PHE A 212 -8.76 -13.04 -8.61
C PHE A 212 -7.86 -14.25 -8.33
N ALA A 213 -6.73 -14.38 -9.04
CA ALA A 213 -5.78 -15.46 -8.81
C ALA A 213 -5.14 -15.39 -7.41
N ILE A 214 -4.90 -14.19 -6.88
CA ILE A 214 -4.41 -13.97 -5.50
C ILE A 214 -5.41 -14.54 -4.49
N GLU A 215 -6.71 -14.40 -4.73
CA GLU A 215 -7.78 -14.93 -3.86
C GLU A 215 -8.10 -16.42 -4.12
N GLY A 216 -7.32 -17.12 -4.96
CA GLY A 216 -7.61 -18.51 -5.35
C GLY A 216 -8.77 -18.68 -6.34
N GLU A 217 -9.33 -17.59 -6.89
CA GLU A 217 -10.50 -17.57 -7.77
C GLU A 217 -10.17 -17.34 -9.26
N GLY A 218 -8.93 -17.58 -9.69
CA GLY A 218 -8.42 -17.21 -11.02
C GLY A 218 -9.08 -17.87 -12.25
N SER A 219 -9.97 -18.85 -12.06
CA SER A 219 -10.70 -19.54 -13.14
C SER A 219 -12.10 -18.96 -13.43
N GLN A 220 -12.56 -17.99 -12.64
CA GLN A 220 -13.95 -17.50 -12.68
C GLN A 220 -14.14 -16.37 -13.72
N ALA A 221 -14.15 -16.73 -14.99
CA ALA A 221 -14.15 -15.79 -16.13
C ALA A 221 -15.20 -14.66 -16.04
N THR A 222 -16.44 -14.97 -15.63
CA THR A 222 -17.51 -13.97 -15.50
C THR A 222 -17.26 -12.96 -14.37
N ARG A 223 -16.64 -13.40 -13.26
CA ARG A 223 -16.27 -12.50 -12.16
C ARG A 223 -15.07 -11.62 -12.53
N ILE A 224 -14.10 -12.19 -13.24
CA ILE A 224 -12.94 -11.47 -13.76
C ILE A 224 -13.38 -10.35 -14.71
N GLN A 225 -14.26 -10.64 -15.67
CA GLN A 225 -14.76 -9.64 -16.59
C GLN A 225 -15.53 -8.52 -15.87
N ARG A 226 -16.36 -8.88 -14.90
CA ARG A 226 -17.10 -7.89 -14.11
C ARG A 226 -16.17 -6.96 -13.32
N PHE A 227 -15.11 -7.49 -12.73
CA PHE A 227 -14.12 -6.65 -12.04
C PHE A 227 -13.33 -5.78 -13.02
N ALA A 228 -12.97 -6.29 -14.19
CA ALA A 228 -12.32 -5.50 -15.25
C ALA A 228 -13.20 -4.34 -15.69
N ASP A 229 -14.50 -4.58 -15.85
CA ASP A 229 -15.49 -3.56 -16.15
C ASP A 229 -15.59 -2.48 -15.05
N VAL A 230 -15.54 -2.88 -13.77
CA VAL A 230 -15.52 -1.94 -12.63
C VAL A 230 -14.23 -1.11 -12.65
N MET A 231 -13.07 -1.73 -12.81
CA MET A 231 -11.78 -1.03 -12.93
C MET A 231 -11.85 0.01 -14.07
N ALA A 232 -12.30 -0.39 -15.27
CA ALA A 232 -12.37 0.51 -16.41
C ALA A 232 -13.33 1.70 -16.20
N ARG A 233 -14.50 1.47 -15.57
CA ARG A 233 -15.56 2.49 -15.47
C ARG A 233 -15.50 3.34 -14.21
N ARG A 234 -14.89 2.85 -13.12
CA ARG A 234 -14.94 3.49 -11.80
C ARG A 234 -13.61 4.08 -11.35
N THR A 235 -12.47 3.62 -11.88
CA THR A 235 -11.16 4.15 -11.47
C THR A 235 -11.06 5.65 -11.77
N GLY A 236 -10.95 6.43 -10.69
CA GLY A 236 -10.88 7.89 -10.67
C GLY A 236 -12.17 8.63 -11.03
N GLN A 237 -13.30 7.92 -11.12
CA GLN A 237 -14.60 8.49 -11.48
C GLN A 237 -15.46 8.70 -10.22
N GLY A 238 -16.36 9.69 -10.27
CA GLY A 238 -17.35 9.94 -9.21
C GLY A 238 -16.77 10.36 -7.85
N ALA A 239 -17.57 10.18 -6.80
CA ALA A 239 -17.17 10.46 -5.42
C ALA A 239 -16.07 9.50 -4.94
N SER A 240 -15.48 9.80 -3.78
CA SER A 240 -14.41 8.97 -3.20
C SER A 240 -14.91 7.54 -2.96
N PRO A 241 -14.14 6.50 -3.36
CA PRO A 241 -14.51 5.10 -3.16
C PRO A 241 -14.52 4.68 -1.68
N LEU A 242 -14.00 5.54 -0.79
CA LEU A 242 -13.99 5.34 0.65
C LEU A 242 -15.22 5.95 1.34
N ALA A 243 -16.07 6.69 0.61
CA ALA A 243 -17.35 7.16 1.13
C ALA A 243 -18.32 5.97 1.23
N GLU A 244 -19.11 5.90 2.31
CA GLU A 244 -19.91 4.70 2.64
C GLU A 244 -20.83 4.23 1.51
N ALA A 245 -21.58 5.14 0.88
CA ALA A 245 -22.48 4.80 -0.23
C ALA A 245 -21.72 4.32 -1.47
N GLU A 246 -20.63 4.98 -1.85
CA GLU A 246 -19.79 4.58 -2.99
C GLU A 246 -19.09 3.25 -2.73
N LEU A 247 -18.64 3.03 -1.49
CA LEU A 247 -18.00 1.80 -1.05
C LEU A 247 -18.96 0.61 -1.18
N ALA A 248 -20.21 0.77 -0.73
CA ALA A 248 -21.24 -0.25 -0.83
C ALA A 248 -21.58 -0.57 -2.30
N ASP A 249 -21.75 0.46 -3.13
CA ASP A 249 -22.03 0.30 -4.56
C ASP A 249 -20.86 -0.37 -5.30
N LEU A 250 -19.61 0.04 -5.04
CA LEU A 250 -18.42 -0.60 -5.58
C LEU A 250 -18.34 -2.08 -5.16
N GLN A 251 -18.55 -2.37 -3.88
CA GLN A 251 -18.55 -3.75 -3.39
C GLN A 251 -19.61 -4.59 -4.11
N GLN A 252 -20.84 -4.06 -4.27
CA GLN A 252 -21.91 -4.75 -4.98
C GLN A 252 -21.53 -5.06 -6.43
N GLN A 253 -20.96 -4.08 -7.16
CA GLN A 253 -20.54 -4.27 -8.55
C GLN A 253 -19.40 -5.29 -8.68
N ILE A 254 -18.47 -5.33 -7.71
CA ILE A 254 -17.36 -6.29 -7.69
C ILE A 254 -17.86 -7.72 -7.42
N LEU A 255 -18.67 -7.90 -6.37
CA LEU A 255 -19.15 -9.21 -5.93
C LEU A 255 -20.22 -9.80 -6.86
N GLY A 256 -21.09 -8.97 -7.43
CA GLY A 256 -22.23 -9.41 -8.23
C GLY A 256 -23.23 -10.22 -7.40
N LYS A 257 -23.68 -11.37 -7.91
CA LYS A 257 -24.60 -12.26 -7.17
C LYS A 257 -23.85 -12.92 -6.00
N THR A 258 -24.22 -12.58 -4.78
CA THR A 258 -23.61 -13.07 -3.53
C THR A 258 -24.70 -13.42 -2.51
N THR A 259 -24.33 -14.18 -1.49
CA THR A 259 -25.16 -14.48 -0.32
C THR A 259 -25.22 -13.33 0.69
N LEU A 260 -24.34 -12.31 0.54
CA LEU A 260 -24.40 -11.11 1.37
C LEU A 260 -25.73 -10.38 1.17
N THR A 261 -26.39 -10.07 2.28
CA THR A 261 -27.65 -9.33 2.28
C THR A 261 -27.46 -7.83 2.39
N ARG A 262 -26.26 -7.38 2.80
CA ARG A 262 -25.86 -5.97 2.92
C ARG A 262 -24.47 -5.76 2.33
N PHE A 263 -24.28 -4.57 1.75
CA PHE A 263 -23.01 -4.08 1.22
C PHE A 263 -22.59 -2.82 1.98
N GLY A 264 -21.30 -2.50 1.96
CA GLY A 264 -20.69 -1.42 2.70
C GLY A 264 -20.02 -1.90 3.99
N ILE A 265 -19.91 -0.98 4.96
CA ILE A 265 -19.23 -1.23 6.22
C ILE A 265 -19.90 -2.39 6.96
N ARG A 266 -19.10 -3.40 7.32
CA ARG A 266 -19.55 -4.61 8.02
C ARG A 266 -20.06 -4.29 9.43
N GLN A 267 -20.99 -5.12 9.90
CA GLN A 267 -21.54 -5.10 11.25
C GLN A 267 -21.21 -6.39 12.03
N SER A 268 -20.26 -7.16 11.52
CA SER A 268 -19.81 -8.46 12.01
C SER A 268 -18.29 -8.47 12.22
N PRO A 269 -17.77 -9.36 13.09
CA PRO A 269 -16.33 -9.55 13.24
C PRO A 269 -15.77 -10.31 12.03
N VAL A 270 -14.54 -9.95 11.63
CA VAL A 270 -13.84 -10.58 10.51
C VAL A 270 -12.40 -10.88 10.93
N PHE A 271 -11.89 -12.00 10.45
CA PHE A 271 -10.47 -12.35 10.53
C PHE A 271 -9.99 -12.79 9.16
N VAL A 272 -8.70 -12.64 8.90
CA VAL A 272 -8.01 -13.26 7.77
C VAL A 272 -7.34 -14.52 8.30
N GLY A 273 -7.62 -15.65 7.67
CA GLY A 273 -7.15 -16.94 8.12
C GLY A 273 -7.32 -18.01 7.06
N GLU A 274 -6.82 -19.20 7.38
CA GLU A 274 -7.03 -20.40 6.61
C GLU A 274 -7.49 -21.54 7.53
N THR A 275 -8.27 -22.48 6.99
CA THR A 275 -8.59 -23.71 7.71
C THR A 275 -7.49 -24.74 7.42
N SER A 276 -6.67 -25.07 8.41
CA SER A 276 -5.61 -26.07 8.31
C SER A 276 -5.89 -27.23 9.26
N ALA A 277 -5.92 -28.47 8.75
CA ALA A 277 -6.17 -29.68 9.52
C ALA A 277 -7.41 -29.61 10.46
N TYR A 278 -8.52 -29.02 9.97
CA TYR A 278 -9.77 -28.80 10.71
C TYR A 278 -9.67 -27.77 11.86
N GLN A 279 -8.61 -26.97 11.91
CA GLN A 279 -8.45 -25.85 12.83
C GLN A 279 -8.35 -24.53 12.06
N GLU A 280 -8.97 -23.49 12.60
CA GLU A 280 -8.86 -22.13 12.07
C GLU A 280 -7.52 -21.52 12.48
N VAL A 281 -6.66 -21.23 11.49
CA VAL A 281 -5.42 -20.48 11.69
C VAL A 281 -5.70 -19.02 11.39
N VAL A 282 -5.73 -18.20 12.44
CA VAL A 282 -5.95 -16.76 12.32
C VAL A 282 -4.62 -16.05 12.05
N HIS A 283 -4.47 -15.49 10.85
CA HIS A 283 -3.32 -14.69 10.44
C HIS A 283 -3.47 -13.21 10.80
N TYR A 284 -4.70 -12.72 10.88
CA TYR A 284 -5.00 -11.35 11.29
C TYR A 284 -6.41 -11.24 11.84
N VAL A 285 -6.58 -10.59 12.99
CA VAL A 285 -7.89 -10.18 13.50
C VAL A 285 -8.13 -8.71 13.17
N ALA A 286 -9.23 -8.43 12.47
CA ALA A 286 -9.57 -7.08 12.06
C ALA A 286 -10.15 -6.25 13.22
N PRO A 287 -10.16 -4.91 13.10
CA PRO A 287 -10.81 -4.04 14.09
C PRO A 287 -12.23 -4.44 14.42
N VAL A 288 -12.68 -4.19 15.64
CA VAL A 288 -14.08 -4.42 16.02
C VAL A 288 -15.00 -3.58 15.14
N ALA A 289 -16.15 -4.14 14.74
CA ALA A 289 -17.02 -3.51 13.74
C ALA A 289 -17.44 -2.07 14.09
N GLY A 290 -17.61 -1.77 15.39
CA GLY A 290 -17.95 -0.42 15.87
C GLY A 290 -16.88 0.64 15.68
N ASP A 291 -15.59 0.27 15.57
CA ASP A 291 -14.48 1.20 15.34
C ASP A 291 -14.33 1.53 13.82
N VAL A 292 -14.80 0.65 12.93
CA VAL A 292 -14.56 0.73 11.47
C VAL A 292 -15.04 2.04 10.83
N PRO A 293 -16.24 2.59 11.11
CA PRO A 293 -16.69 3.83 10.48
C PRO A 293 -15.76 5.02 10.72
N GLU A 294 -15.33 5.21 11.97
CA GLU A 294 -14.41 6.29 12.34
C GLU A 294 -13.00 6.05 11.79
N MET A 295 -12.58 4.79 11.67
CA MET A 295 -11.30 4.46 11.02
C MET A 295 -11.32 4.79 9.51
N MET A 296 -12.41 4.48 8.82
CA MET A 296 -12.60 4.85 7.41
C MET A 296 -12.66 6.36 7.23
N ALA A 297 -13.28 7.09 8.16
CA ALA A 297 -13.24 8.56 8.18
C ALA A 297 -11.81 9.10 8.40
N GLY A 298 -11.01 8.45 9.25
CA GLY A 298 -9.60 8.76 9.44
C GLY A 298 -8.76 8.53 8.18
N LEU A 299 -8.98 7.42 7.46
CA LEU A 299 -8.30 7.16 6.19
C LEU A 299 -8.67 8.19 5.11
N ARG A 300 -9.95 8.58 5.02
CA ARG A 300 -10.38 9.69 4.14
C ARG A 300 -9.72 11.01 4.52
N THR A 301 -9.60 11.28 5.81
CA THR A 301 -8.93 12.48 6.32
C THR A 301 -7.46 12.48 5.94
N PHE A 302 -6.78 11.33 6.02
CA PHE A 302 -5.41 11.15 5.53
C PHE A 302 -5.26 11.57 4.07
N LEU A 303 -6.12 11.05 3.18
CA LEU A 303 -6.06 11.40 1.77
C LEU A 303 -6.42 12.87 1.51
N ALA A 304 -7.35 13.47 2.26
CA ALA A 304 -7.64 14.89 2.12
C ALA A 304 -6.45 15.76 2.58
N LYS A 305 -5.91 15.47 3.77
CA LYS A 305 -4.83 16.24 4.38
C LYS A 305 -3.49 16.11 3.66
N THR A 306 -3.27 15.05 2.88
CA THR A 306 -2.03 14.81 2.14
C THR A 306 -2.16 15.10 0.64
N GLN A 307 -3.22 15.78 0.21
CA GLN A 307 -3.40 16.13 -1.21
C GLN A 307 -2.20 16.92 -1.73
N GLY A 308 -1.76 16.61 -2.95
CA GLY A 308 -0.59 17.24 -3.59
C GLY A 308 0.76 16.69 -3.16
N GLN A 309 0.80 15.73 -2.23
CA GLN A 309 2.02 14.99 -1.89
C GLN A 309 2.18 13.76 -2.81
N SER A 310 3.23 12.95 -2.57
CA SER A 310 3.55 11.75 -3.37
C SER A 310 2.34 10.84 -3.56
N SER A 311 1.94 10.65 -4.82
CA SER A 311 0.82 9.77 -5.20
C SER A 311 1.11 8.31 -4.90
N VAL A 312 2.37 7.90 -4.91
CA VAL A 312 2.79 6.54 -4.53
C VAL A 312 2.53 6.30 -3.04
N MET A 313 2.93 7.24 -2.17
CA MET A 313 2.65 7.15 -0.74
C MET A 313 1.14 7.16 -0.45
N ARG A 314 0.41 8.08 -1.08
CA ARG A 314 -1.05 8.18 -0.89
C ARG A 314 -1.76 6.90 -1.34
N SER A 315 -1.34 6.34 -2.47
CA SER A 315 -1.87 5.08 -3.01
C SER A 315 -1.57 3.91 -2.08
N ALA A 316 -0.34 3.80 -1.55
CA ALA A 316 0.03 2.77 -0.58
C ALA A 316 -0.79 2.89 0.72
N VAL A 317 -0.90 4.10 1.28
CA VAL A 317 -1.66 4.31 2.53
C VAL A 317 -3.15 4.04 2.32
N ALA A 318 -3.74 4.49 1.20
CA ALA A 318 -5.12 4.16 0.85
C ALA A 318 -5.35 2.65 0.79
N ALA A 319 -4.51 1.96 0.02
CA ALA A 319 -4.67 0.54 -0.25
C ALA A 319 -4.42 -0.28 1.03
N PHE A 320 -3.27 -0.16 1.67
CA PHE A 320 -2.92 -0.98 2.83
C PHE A 320 -3.66 -0.57 4.10
N GLY A 321 -3.92 0.73 4.29
CA GLY A 321 -4.79 1.20 5.36
C GLY A 321 -6.20 0.57 5.27
N PHE A 322 -6.77 0.49 4.06
CA PHE A 322 -8.04 -0.19 3.83
C PHE A 322 -7.99 -1.68 4.16
N VAL A 323 -6.90 -2.38 3.81
CA VAL A 323 -6.72 -3.83 4.12
C VAL A 323 -6.69 -4.06 5.63
N TYR A 324 -5.99 -3.21 6.39
CA TYR A 324 -5.88 -3.36 7.84
C TYR A 324 -7.15 -2.95 8.58
N ILE A 325 -7.88 -1.93 8.10
CA ILE A 325 -9.23 -1.61 8.60
C ILE A 325 -10.19 -2.79 8.32
N HIS A 326 -10.03 -3.43 7.16
CA HIS A 326 -10.85 -4.54 6.68
C HIS A 326 -12.36 -4.24 6.78
N PRO A 327 -12.85 -3.17 6.12
CA PRO A 327 -14.16 -2.61 6.41
C PRO A 327 -15.34 -3.43 5.87
N LEU A 328 -15.10 -4.38 4.96
CA LEU A 328 -16.15 -5.15 4.31
C LEU A 328 -16.24 -6.58 4.85
N ALA A 329 -17.41 -7.20 4.72
CA ALA A 329 -17.59 -8.64 5.00
C ALA A 329 -16.92 -9.54 3.93
N ASP A 330 -16.86 -9.08 2.68
CA ASP A 330 -16.13 -9.71 1.57
C ASP A 330 -15.73 -8.63 0.55
N GLY A 331 -14.68 -8.89 -0.23
CA GLY A 331 -14.21 -8.01 -1.30
C GLY A 331 -13.04 -7.12 -0.91
N ASN A 332 -12.54 -7.20 0.34
CA ASN A 332 -11.49 -6.31 0.83
C ASN A 332 -10.23 -6.35 -0.05
N GLY A 333 -9.73 -7.53 -0.42
CA GLY A 333 -8.57 -7.66 -1.30
C GLY A 333 -8.78 -7.05 -2.69
N ARG A 334 -9.98 -7.19 -3.27
CA ARG A 334 -10.30 -6.65 -4.60
C ARG A 334 -10.41 -5.12 -4.57
N LEU A 335 -11.06 -4.56 -3.54
CA LEU A 335 -11.13 -3.10 -3.39
C LEU A 335 -9.78 -2.48 -3.02
N HIS A 336 -8.96 -3.16 -2.21
CA HIS A 336 -7.57 -2.77 -1.96
C HIS A 336 -6.80 -2.53 -3.26
N ARG A 337 -6.87 -3.47 -4.20
CA ARG A 337 -6.15 -3.40 -5.48
C ARG A 337 -6.76 -2.37 -6.43
N PHE A 338 -8.09 -2.18 -6.39
CA PHE A 338 -8.76 -1.06 -7.06
C PHE A 338 -8.26 0.30 -6.57
N LEU A 339 -8.12 0.49 -5.25
CA LEU A 339 -7.69 1.76 -4.64
C LEU A 339 -6.30 2.20 -5.10
N ILE A 340 -5.41 1.25 -5.42
CA ILE A 340 -4.06 1.57 -5.93
C ILE A 340 -4.18 2.41 -7.20
N ASN A 341 -4.95 1.93 -8.18
CA ASN A 341 -5.17 2.61 -9.45
C ASN A 341 -6.06 3.84 -9.31
N ASP A 342 -7.09 3.79 -8.46
CA ASP A 342 -8.02 4.91 -8.23
C ASP A 342 -7.30 6.14 -7.69
N VAL A 343 -6.44 5.99 -6.67
CA VAL A 343 -5.68 7.12 -6.12
C VAL A 343 -4.70 7.68 -7.16
N LEU A 344 -3.97 6.83 -7.88
CA LEU A 344 -3.03 7.27 -8.91
C LEU A 344 -3.73 8.03 -10.05
N ARG A 345 -4.95 7.63 -10.43
CA ARG A 345 -5.79 8.34 -11.41
C ARG A 345 -6.28 9.67 -10.87
N ARG A 346 -6.79 9.71 -9.64
CA ARG A 346 -7.32 10.94 -9.01
C ARG A 346 -6.23 11.99 -8.75
N ASP A 347 -5.01 11.54 -8.48
CA ASP A 347 -3.85 12.41 -8.36
C ASP A 347 -3.27 12.85 -9.72
N GLY A 348 -3.84 12.37 -10.84
CA GLY A 348 -3.49 12.80 -12.20
C GLY A 348 -2.23 12.14 -12.79
N VAL A 349 -1.69 11.12 -12.13
CA VAL A 349 -0.42 10.49 -12.54
C VAL A 349 -0.62 9.40 -13.60
N VAL A 350 -1.79 8.77 -13.63
CA VAL A 350 -2.17 7.80 -14.67
C VAL A 350 -3.39 8.36 -15.40
N SER A 351 -3.42 8.35 -16.74
CA SER A 351 -4.55 8.83 -17.55
C SER A 351 -5.50 7.71 -18.00
N GLU A 352 -6.81 8.02 -18.13
CA GLU A 352 -7.76 7.08 -18.73
C GLU A 352 -7.36 6.77 -20.18
N PRO A 353 -7.48 5.52 -20.66
CA PRO A 353 -8.03 4.31 -20.04
C PRO A 353 -7.00 3.38 -19.35
N ILE A 354 -5.78 3.85 -19.09
CA ILE A 354 -4.67 3.00 -18.61
C ILE A 354 -4.93 2.52 -17.18
N ILE A 355 -4.90 1.20 -16.96
CA ILE A 355 -4.88 0.57 -15.64
C ILE A 355 -3.53 -0.12 -15.46
N LEU A 356 -2.85 0.14 -14.35
CA LEU A 356 -1.58 -0.50 -14.01
C LEU A 356 -1.87 -1.92 -13.48
N PRO A 357 -1.35 -2.98 -14.12
CA PRO A 357 -1.60 -4.36 -13.72
C PRO A 357 -0.73 -4.81 -12.55
N VAL A 358 -0.81 -4.09 -11.43
CA VAL A 358 -0.01 -4.32 -10.21
C VAL A 358 -0.22 -5.73 -9.63
N SER A 359 -1.45 -6.26 -9.68
CA SER A 359 -1.77 -7.60 -9.21
C SER A 359 -1.01 -8.67 -9.99
N ALA A 360 -0.73 -8.41 -11.27
CA ALA A 360 -0.01 -9.37 -12.11
C ALA A 360 1.47 -9.44 -11.76
N VAL A 361 2.07 -8.37 -11.24
CA VAL A 361 3.41 -8.42 -10.65
C VAL A 361 3.36 -9.16 -9.31
N ILE A 362 2.42 -8.80 -8.43
CA ILE A 362 2.25 -9.43 -7.11
C ILE A 362 2.10 -10.96 -7.21
N SER A 363 1.39 -11.44 -8.23
CA SER A 363 1.12 -12.86 -8.43
C SER A 363 2.02 -13.56 -9.43
N ALA A 364 3.02 -12.86 -10.00
CA ALA A 364 3.85 -13.35 -11.11
C ALA A 364 4.55 -14.68 -10.78
N ASP A 365 5.14 -14.79 -9.59
CA ASP A 365 5.78 -16.00 -9.11
C ASP A 365 5.76 -16.11 -7.57
N SER A 366 6.34 -17.18 -7.05
CA SER A 366 6.34 -17.47 -5.61
C SER A 366 7.14 -16.47 -4.78
N SER A 367 8.16 -15.84 -5.34
CA SER A 367 8.98 -14.83 -4.64
C SER A 367 8.21 -13.52 -4.44
N GLU A 368 7.43 -13.11 -5.43
CA GLU A 368 6.55 -11.93 -5.37
C GLU A 368 5.42 -12.11 -4.37
N ARG A 369 4.77 -13.28 -4.39
CA ARG A 369 3.72 -13.60 -3.41
C ARG A 369 4.28 -13.57 -1.99
N ARG A 370 5.44 -14.18 -1.77
CA ARG A 370 6.13 -14.10 -0.47
C ARG A 370 6.53 -12.67 -0.11
N ALA A 371 6.84 -11.79 -1.07
CA ALA A 371 7.14 -10.39 -0.79
C ALA A 371 5.88 -9.63 -0.35
N TYR A 372 4.74 -9.93 -0.98
CA TYR A 372 3.44 -9.40 -0.57
C TYR A 372 3.02 -9.90 0.82
N ASP A 373 3.17 -11.18 1.10
CA ASP A 373 2.87 -11.74 2.42
C ASP A 373 3.78 -11.11 3.49
N ARG A 374 5.09 -11.01 3.21
CA ARG A 374 6.04 -10.35 4.13
C ARG A 374 5.66 -8.91 4.44
N ILE A 375 5.15 -8.15 3.47
CA ILE A 375 4.77 -6.76 3.75
C ILE A 375 3.50 -6.69 4.61
N LEU A 376 2.55 -7.61 4.42
CA LEU A 376 1.38 -7.73 5.30
C LEU A 376 1.80 -8.12 6.72
N ASP A 377 2.71 -9.07 6.84
CA ASP A 377 3.27 -9.60 8.10
C ASP A 377 3.97 -8.55 8.96
N THR A 378 4.46 -7.45 8.36
CA THR A 378 5.03 -6.34 9.14
C THR A 378 4.06 -5.73 10.15
N VAL A 379 2.75 -5.88 9.92
CA VAL A 379 1.68 -5.43 10.84
C VAL A 379 0.94 -6.61 11.44
N SER A 380 0.57 -7.62 10.65
CA SER A 380 -0.25 -8.73 11.13
C SER A 380 0.48 -9.63 12.13
N GLN A 381 1.76 -9.94 11.92
CA GLN A 381 2.49 -10.84 12.80
C GLN A 381 2.66 -10.24 14.22
N PRO A 382 3.19 -9.01 14.41
CA PRO A 382 3.31 -8.43 15.75
C PRO A 382 1.96 -8.26 16.45
N LEU A 383 0.91 -7.91 15.69
CA LEU A 383 -0.45 -7.83 16.24
C LEU A 383 -0.91 -9.18 16.76
N MET A 384 -0.82 -10.22 15.93
CA MET A 384 -1.24 -11.57 16.33
C MET A 384 -0.41 -12.13 17.46
N GLU A 385 0.90 -11.86 17.51
CA GLU A 385 1.74 -12.22 18.66
C GLU A 385 1.23 -11.59 19.97
N ALA A 386 0.70 -10.37 19.93
CA ALA A 386 0.16 -9.71 21.11
C ALA A 386 -1.26 -10.18 21.48
N VAL A 387 -2.09 -10.59 20.52
CA VAL A 387 -3.53 -10.82 20.74
C VAL A 387 -3.99 -12.27 20.52
N ARG A 388 -3.10 -13.21 20.20
CA ARG A 388 -3.45 -14.61 19.90
C ARG A 388 -4.30 -15.26 21.00
N ASP A 389 -3.94 -15.05 22.26
CA ASP A 389 -4.64 -15.65 23.42
C ASP A 389 -6.02 -15.02 23.66
N HIS A 390 -6.33 -13.92 22.97
CA HIS A 390 -7.62 -13.24 22.99
C HIS A 390 -8.54 -13.64 21.83
N VAL A 391 -8.09 -14.53 20.94
CA VAL A 391 -8.85 -15.00 19.79
C VAL A 391 -9.31 -16.43 20.05
N SER A 392 -10.62 -16.65 20.01
CA SER A 392 -11.22 -17.98 20.16
C SER A 392 -12.43 -18.15 19.25
N PHE A 393 -12.86 -19.40 19.09
CA PHE A 393 -14.03 -19.75 18.30
C PHE A 393 -15.07 -20.41 19.20
N SER A 394 -16.23 -19.77 19.31
CA SER A 394 -17.37 -20.25 20.07
C SER A 394 -18.00 -21.49 19.39
N PRO A 395 -18.57 -22.44 20.15
CA PRO A 395 -19.40 -23.49 19.57
C PRO A 395 -20.72 -22.94 19.00
N LEU A 396 -21.17 -21.77 19.47
CA LEU A 396 -22.38 -21.10 19.00
C LEU A 396 -22.05 -20.10 17.91
N HIS A 397 -22.73 -20.23 16.78
CA HIS A 397 -22.67 -19.26 15.70
C HIS A 397 -23.67 -18.13 15.97
N THR A 398 -23.22 -16.88 15.84
CA THR A 398 -24.05 -15.69 15.97
C THR A 398 -24.32 -15.10 14.59
N THR A 399 -25.58 -14.82 14.29
CA THR A 399 -25.98 -14.05 13.11
C THR A 399 -25.96 -12.57 13.46
N TYR A 400 -25.13 -11.81 12.75
CA TYR A 400 -24.95 -10.37 12.95
C TYR A 400 -25.93 -9.55 12.09
N ALA A 401 -26.01 -8.24 12.34
CA ALA A 401 -26.99 -7.35 11.71
C ALA A 401 -26.86 -7.21 10.19
N ASP A 402 -25.67 -7.52 9.64
CA ASP A 402 -25.38 -7.57 8.21
C ASP A 402 -25.68 -8.94 7.56
N GLY A 403 -26.20 -9.89 8.35
CA GLY A 403 -26.52 -11.25 7.92
C GLY A 403 -25.34 -12.20 7.88
N VAL A 404 -24.14 -11.75 8.27
CA VAL A 404 -22.96 -12.61 8.41
C VAL A 404 -23.14 -13.51 9.63
N VAL A 405 -22.82 -14.79 9.47
CA VAL A 405 -22.81 -15.77 10.56
C VAL A 405 -21.36 -16.01 10.96
N SER A 406 -21.01 -15.77 12.22
CA SER A 406 -19.66 -15.96 12.74
C SER A 406 -19.69 -16.47 14.16
N ASN A 407 -18.69 -17.27 14.51
CA ASN A 407 -18.45 -17.76 15.87
C ASN A 407 -17.14 -17.22 16.45
N LEU A 408 -16.48 -16.26 15.77
CA LEU A 408 -15.29 -15.59 16.28
C LEU A 408 -15.62 -14.82 17.57
N ALA A 409 -14.91 -15.15 18.64
CA ALA A 409 -14.91 -14.43 19.90
C ALA A 409 -13.54 -13.76 20.10
N PHE A 410 -13.55 -12.45 20.28
CA PHE A 410 -12.36 -11.64 20.46
C PHE A 410 -12.54 -10.66 21.61
N ASP A 411 -11.70 -10.74 22.65
CA ASP A 411 -11.74 -9.87 23.83
C ASP A 411 -10.49 -8.99 24.00
N GLY A 412 -9.57 -9.02 23.01
CA GLY A 412 -8.31 -8.28 23.00
C GLY A 412 -8.40 -6.86 22.45
N GLU A 413 -9.61 -6.29 22.35
CA GLU A 413 -9.84 -5.02 21.64
C GLU A 413 -9.05 -3.84 22.21
N LEU A 414 -8.95 -3.72 23.54
CA LEU A 414 -8.20 -2.64 24.19
C LEU A 414 -6.70 -2.74 23.89
N LEU A 415 -6.17 -3.97 23.76
CA LEU A 415 -4.78 -4.23 23.46
C LEU A 415 -4.45 -3.94 21.99
N ALA A 416 -5.34 -4.33 21.08
CA ALA A 416 -5.17 -4.19 19.63
C ALA A 416 -5.41 -2.77 19.12
N ARG A 417 -6.35 -2.02 19.73
CA ARG A 417 -6.85 -0.74 19.21
C ARG A 417 -5.76 0.29 18.91
N PRO A 418 -4.75 0.55 19.77
CA PRO A 418 -3.67 1.47 19.40
C PRO A 418 -2.93 1.05 18.12
N ALA A 419 -2.67 -0.25 17.95
CA ALA A 419 -1.93 -0.79 16.81
C ALA A 419 -2.75 -0.69 15.51
N TRP A 420 -4.04 -0.98 15.58
CA TRP A 420 -4.97 -0.79 14.46
C TRP A 420 -5.08 0.67 14.03
N ARG A 421 -5.09 1.61 14.98
CA ARG A 421 -5.31 3.04 14.69
C ARG A 421 -4.08 3.75 14.15
N TYR A 422 -2.88 3.29 14.50
CA TYR A 422 -1.64 4.01 14.20
C TYR A 422 -0.54 3.12 13.60
N PRO A 423 -0.82 2.34 12.54
CA PRO A 423 0.22 1.55 11.89
C PRO A 423 1.24 2.48 11.19
N ASP A 424 2.52 2.12 11.21
CA ASP A 424 3.51 2.71 10.30
C ASP A 424 3.48 1.96 8.97
N LEU A 425 3.33 2.70 7.87
CA LEU A 425 3.21 2.17 6.52
C LEU A 425 4.39 2.55 5.63
N GLY A 426 5.53 2.99 6.20
CA GLY A 426 6.70 3.39 5.41
C GLY A 426 7.19 2.28 4.49
N ARG A 427 7.33 1.06 5.01
CA ARG A 427 7.72 -0.11 4.22
C ARG A 427 6.71 -0.47 3.13
N HIS A 428 5.42 -0.18 3.34
CA HIS A 428 4.37 -0.41 2.33
C HIS A 428 4.49 0.57 1.17
N VAL A 429 4.91 1.81 1.45
CA VAL A 429 5.24 2.81 0.41
C VAL A 429 6.41 2.32 -0.43
N GLU A 430 7.49 1.86 0.20
CA GLU A 430 8.66 1.28 -0.49
C GLU A 430 8.27 0.07 -1.36
N TYR A 431 7.49 -0.85 -0.79
CA TYR A 431 6.98 -2.02 -1.50
C TYR A 431 6.15 -1.62 -2.72
N LEU A 432 5.18 -0.72 -2.57
CA LEU A 432 4.33 -0.32 -3.68
C LEU A 432 5.13 0.41 -4.77
N ALA A 433 6.10 1.26 -4.40
CA ALA A 433 6.99 1.92 -5.36
C ALA A 433 7.75 0.90 -6.21
N ALA A 434 8.28 -0.17 -5.59
CA ALA A 434 8.96 -1.24 -6.30
C ALA A 434 8.01 -1.99 -7.26
N ILE A 435 6.79 -2.30 -6.81
CA ILE A 435 5.76 -2.94 -7.64
C ILE A 435 5.37 -2.05 -8.83
N LEU A 436 5.15 -0.76 -8.62
CA LEU A 436 4.81 0.20 -9.68
C LEU A 436 5.95 0.33 -10.69
N THR A 437 7.19 0.45 -10.21
CA THR A 437 8.38 0.53 -11.07
C THR A 437 8.47 -0.67 -12.00
N ARG A 438 8.31 -1.89 -11.47
CA ARG A 438 8.36 -3.13 -12.26
C ARG A 438 7.15 -3.29 -13.17
N THR A 439 5.96 -2.91 -12.70
CA THR A 439 4.74 -2.93 -13.49
C THR A 439 4.92 -2.14 -14.79
N VAL A 440 5.46 -0.91 -14.69
CA VAL A 440 5.64 -0.04 -15.86
C VAL A 440 6.89 -0.43 -16.66
N SER A 441 8.03 -0.56 -15.98
CA SER A 441 9.34 -0.69 -16.65
C SER A 441 9.61 -2.07 -17.23
N GLU A 442 9.02 -3.11 -16.65
CA GLU A 442 9.21 -4.50 -17.06
C GLU A 442 7.94 -5.04 -17.72
N GLN A 443 6.83 -5.11 -16.99
CA GLN A 443 5.66 -5.85 -17.46
C GLN A 443 4.95 -5.13 -18.62
N MET A 444 4.61 -3.85 -18.46
CA MET A 444 3.96 -3.07 -19.51
C MET A 444 4.89 -2.87 -20.71
N ARG A 445 6.19 -2.67 -20.48
CA ARG A 445 7.19 -2.60 -21.56
C ARG A 445 7.26 -3.91 -22.35
N ALA A 446 7.40 -5.05 -21.68
CA ALA A 446 7.47 -6.36 -22.33
C ALA A 446 6.21 -6.68 -23.13
N GLU A 447 5.03 -6.33 -22.60
CA GLU A 447 3.79 -6.51 -23.35
C GLU A 447 3.73 -5.57 -24.57
N SER A 448 4.13 -4.32 -24.41
CA SER A 448 4.14 -3.35 -25.51
C SER A 448 5.07 -3.80 -26.65
N ARG A 449 6.22 -4.40 -26.32
CA ARG A 449 7.11 -5.06 -27.28
C ARG A 449 6.40 -6.23 -27.97
N TYR A 450 5.75 -7.11 -27.22
CA TYR A 450 4.99 -8.23 -27.78
C TYR A 450 3.93 -7.77 -28.78
N LEU A 451 3.12 -6.77 -28.43
CA LEU A 451 2.06 -6.24 -29.30
C LEU A 451 2.63 -5.56 -30.55
N ARG A 452 3.72 -4.80 -30.41
CA ARG A 452 4.41 -4.18 -31.56
C ARG A 452 4.96 -5.23 -32.50
N ARG A 453 5.59 -6.28 -31.95
CA ARG A 453 6.09 -7.43 -32.71
C ARG A 453 4.97 -8.10 -33.50
N GLN A 454 3.86 -8.38 -32.83
CA GLN A 454 2.72 -9.07 -33.42
C GLN A 454 2.08 -8.22 -34.52
N ALA A 455 1.95 -6.90 -34.33
CA ALA A 455 1.44 -5.99 -35.35
C ALA A 455 2.34 -5.95 -36.60
N ARG A 456 3.67 -5.90 -36.43
CA ARG A 456 4.64 -5.95 -37.55
C ARG A 456 4.60 -7.28 -38.28
N ALA A 457 4.58 -8.39 -37.55
CA ALA A 457 4.49 -9.73 -38.14
C ALA A 457 3.18 -9.93 -38.91
N ARG A 458 2.07 -9.40 -38.38
CA ARG A 458 0.77 -9.38 -39.08
C ARG A 458 0.84 -8.59 -40.37
N ALA A 459 1.43 -7.38 -40.35
CA ALA A 459 1.60 -6.57 -41.55
C ALA A 459 2.46 -7.29 -42.59
N ALA A 460 3.63 -7.80 -42.19
CA ALA A 460 4.54 -8.52 -43.09
C ALA A 460 3.91 -9.78 -43.71
N LEU A 461 3.14 -10.54 -42.93
CA LEU A 461 2.39 -11.69 -43.43
C LEU A 461 1.35 -11.27 -44.48
N LYS A 462 0.64 -10.16 -44.26
CA LYS A 462 -0.41 -9.68 -45.15
C LYS A 462 0.11 -9.15 -46.49
N GLU A 463 1.36 -8.68 -46.54
CA GLU A 463 2.03 -8.37 -47.80
C GLU A 463 2.22 -9.61 -48.68
N VAL A 464 2.27 -10.80 -48.09
CA VAL A 464 2.40 -12.08 -48.82
C VAL A 464 1.02 -12.65 -49.16
N VAL A 465 0.09 -12.64 -48.20
CA VAL A 465 -1.26 -13.19 -48.37
C VAL A 465 -2.30 -12.31 -47.67
N GLU A 466 -3.22 -11.75 -48.46
CA GLU A 466 -4.34 -10.96 -47.94
C GLU A 466 -5.28 -11.83 -47.10
N MET A 467 -5.48 -11.46 -45.83
CA MET A 467 -6.40 -12.18 -44.95
C MET A 467 -6.92 -11.31 -43.78
N PRO A 468 -8.07 -11.68 -43.17
CA PRO A 468 -8.54 -11.08 -41.94
C PRO A 468 -7.55 -11.23 -40.77
N ASP A 469 -7.55 -10.27 -39.84
CA ASP A 469 -6.63 -10.27 -38.67
C ASP A 469 -6.70 -11.56 -37.84
N VAL A 470 -7.91 -12.11 -37.65
CA VAL A 470 -8.13 -13.35 -36.91
C VAL A 470 -7.41 -14.54 -37.58
N GLN A 471 -7.37 -14.56 -38.91
CA GLN A 471 -6.68 -15.58 -39.68
C GLN A 471 -5.16 -15.37 -39.62
N ALA A 472 -4.69 -14.13 -39.77
CA ALA A 472 -3.27 -13.82 -39.61
C ALA A 472 -2.75 -14.21 -38.22
N ASP A 473 -3.49 -13.91 -37.14
CA ASP A 473 -3.12 -14.32 -35.78
C ASP A 473 -3.14 -15.84 -35.58
N ARG A 474 -4.01 -16.56 -36.30
CA ARG A 474 -4.01 -18.03 -36.33
C ARG A 474 -2.75 -18.57 -37.02
N VAL A 475 -2.34 -17.97 -38.14
CA VAL A 475 -1.10 -18.32 -38.85
C VAL A 475 0.13 -18.03 -38.00
N LEU A 476 0.25 -16.83 -37.43
CA LEU A 476 1.38 -16.44 -36.56
C LEU A 476 1.54 -17.40 -35.37
N ARG A 477 0.43 -17.76 -34.69
CA ARG A 477 0.45 -18.77 -33.62
C ARG A 477 0.89 -20.14 -34.12
N SER A 478 0.48 -20.55 -35.32
CA SER A 478 0.91 -21.83 -35.90
C SER A 478 2.40 -21.82 -36.23
N ILE A 479 2.96 -20.70 -36.71
CA ILE A 479 4.39 -20.56 -36.98
C ILE A 479 5.18 -20.70 -35.68
N GLU A 480 4.78 -20.01 -34.60
CA GLU A 480 5.44 -20.13 -33.29
C GLU A 480 5.34 -21.56 -32.71
N GLN A 481 4.18 -22.21 -32.82
CA GLN A 481 3.93 -23.54 -32.22
C GLN A 481 4.61 -24.70 -32.96
N ASN A 482 4.79 -24.58 -34.27
CA ASN A 482 5.31 -25.67 -35.11
C ASN A 482 6.71 -25.37 -35.66
N ASP A 483 7.44 -24.45 -35.04
CA ASP A 483 8.79 -24.02 -35.42
C ASP A 483 8.91 -23.64 -36.91
N GLY A 484 7.88 -22.96 -37.43
CA GLY A 484 7.79 -22.56 -38.85
C GLY A 484 7.32 -23.64 -39.82
N SER A 485 6.92 -24.83 -39.36
CA SER A 485 6.30 -25.84 -40.24
C SER A 485 4.80 -25.64 -40.43
N LEU A 486 4.30 -25.89 -41.64
CA LEU A 486 2.87 -25.80 -41.96
C LEU A 486 2.11 -26.99 -41.38
N SER A 487 1.23 -26.73 -40.41
CA SER A 487 0.41 -27.80 -39.82
C SER A 487 -0.66 -28.33 -40.79
N ASN A 488 -0.97 -29.62 -40.70
CA ASN A 488 -2.04 -30.24 -41.49
C ASN A 488 -3.42 -29.64 -41.21
N VAL A 489 -3.62 -29.06 -40.03
CA VAL A 489 -4.87 -28.37 -39.65
C VAL A 489 -4.96 -27.05 -40.39
N LEU A 490 -3.91 -26.23 -40.34
CA LEU A 490 -3.88 -24.93 -41.01
C LEU A 490 -3.97 -25.07 -42.53
N ARG A 491 -3.32 -26.10 -43.10
CA ARG A 491 -3.41 -26.47 -44.52
C ARG A 491 -4.86 -26.72 -44.98
N LYS A 492 -5.69 -27.33 -44.12
CA LYS A 492 -7.11 -27.59 -44.40
C LYS A 492 -7.98 -26.35 -44.17
N GLU A 493 -7.67 -25.54 -43.15
CA GLU A 493 -8.40 -24.31 -42.84
C GLU A 493 -8.16 -23.22 -43.90
N MET A 494 -6.96 -23.14 -44.45
CA MET A 494 -6.49 -22.06 -45.34
C MET A 494 -5.65 -22.65 -46.48
N SER A 495 -6.30 -23.17 -47.53
CA SER A 495 -5.64 -23.89 -48.63
C SER A 495 -4.62 -23.05 -49.40
N VAL A 496 -4.79 -21.73 -49.45
CA VAL A 496 -3.85 -20.79 -50.09
C VAL A 496 -2.44 -20.89 -49.51
N LEU A 497 -2.30 -21.27 -48.24
CA LEU A 497 -0.99 -21.44 -47.60
C LEU A 497 -0.23 -22.67 -48.10
N ASP A 498 -0.89 -23.60 -48.79
CA ASP A 498 -0.26 -24.80 -49.37
C ASP A 498 0.17 -24.61 -50.82
N GLU A 499 -0.11 -23.45 -51.40
CA GLU A 499 0.36 -23.10 -52.74
C GLU A 499 1.89 -22.94 -52.73
N ALA A 500 2.52 -23.38 -53.82
CA ALA A 500 3.98 -23.47 -53.90
C ALA A 500 4.65 -22.11 -53.61
N GLY A 501 5.51 -22.07 -52.59
CA GLY A 501 6.30 -20.89 -52.22
C GLY A 501 5.59 -19.89 -51.30
N ILE A 502 4.28 -20.04 -51.06
CA ILE A 502 3.54 -19.10 -50.20
C ILE A 502 3.92 -19.29 -48.73
N TRP A 503 3.94 -20.53 -48.24
CA TRP A 503 4.28 -20.78 -46.83
C TRP A 503 5.70 -20.34 -46.49
N GLU A 504 6.66 -20.66 -47.36
CA GLU A 504 8.05 -20.24 -47.19
C GLU A 504 8.17 -18.72 -47.16
N ALA A 505 7.50 -18.01 -48.08
CA ALA A 505 7.49 -16.55 -48.12
C ALA A 505 6.84 -15.94 -46.85
N VAL A 506 5.75 -16.53 -46.35
CA VAL A 506 5.11 -16.10 -45.11
C VAL A 506 6.05 -16.29 -43.92
N VAL A 507 6.69 -17.47 -43.78
CA VAL A 507 7.62 -17.76 -42.68
C VAL A 507 8.82 -16.82 -42.73
N ASP A 508 9.38 -16.56 -43.90
CA ASP A 508 10.51 -15.65 -44.08
C ASP A 508 10.13 -14.20 -43.74
N ALA A 509 8.99 -13.72 -44.24
CA ALA A 509 8.48 -12.38 -43.92
C ALA A 509 8.26 -12.17 -42.42
N VAL A 510 7.66 -13.16 -41.74
CA VAL A 510 7.42 -13.13 -40.30
C VAL A 510 8.73 -13.20 -39.50
N ARG A 511 9.65 -14.10 -39.87
CA ARG A 511 10.97 -14.21 -39.21
C ARG A 511 11.78 -12.94 -39.37
N HIS A 512 11.76 -12.32 -40.55
CA HIS A 512 12.43 -11.04 -40.79
C HIS A 512 11.83 -9.92 -39.93
N ALA A 513 10.50 -9.83 -39.85
CA ALA A 513 9.81 -8.87 -39.00
C ALA A 513 10.17 -9.03 -37.51
N TRP A 514 10.38 -10.27 -37.04
CA TRP A 514 10.86 -10.54 -35.66
C TRP A 514 12.34 -10.20 -35.44
N LEU A 515 13.19 -10.37 -36.46
CA LEU A 515 14.63 -10.07 -36.37
C LEU A 515 14.91 -8.56 -36.31
N LEU A 516 14.23 -7.76 -37.13
CA LEU A 516 14.38 -6.30 -37.16
C LEU A 516 14.06 -5.63 -35.81
N GLU A 517 13.20 -6.25 -34.98
CA GLU A 517 12.92 -5.74 -33.64
C GLU A 517 14.06 -6.00 -32.65
N LYS A 518 14.75 -7.15 -32.73
CA LYS A 518 15.90 -7.43 -31.85
C LYS A 518 16.99 -6.37 -32.04
N GLU A 519 17.24 -5.94 -33.28
CA GLU A 519 18.24 -4.92 -33.58
C GLU A 519 17.81 -3.53 -33.11
N GLY A 520 16.55 -3.16 -33.32
CA GLY A 520 15.99 -1.88 -32.82
C GLY A 520 15.95 -1.78 -31.29
N ASP A 521 15.60 -2.88 -30.60
CA ASP A 521 15.57 -2.95 -29.14
C ASP A 521 16.97 -2.81 -28.51
N THR A 522 18.01 -3.29 -29.21
CA THR A 522 19.41 -3.15 -28.77
C THR A 522 19.88 -1.70 -28.87
N LEU A 523 19.42 -0.97 -29.89
CA LEU A 523 19.74 0.45 -30.10
C LEU A 523 19.01 1.36 -29.09
N VAL A 524 17.73 1.08 -28.81
CA VAL A 524 16.94 1.82 -27.81
C VAL A 524 17.47 1.58 -26.39
N ALA A 525 17.86 0.34 -26.05
CA ALA A 525 18.48 0.04 -24.76
C ALA A 525 19.82 0.76 -24.54
N ALA A 526 20.56 1.05 -25.62
CA ALA A 526 21.80 1.82 -25.56
C ALA A 526 21.58 3.34 -25.41
N LEU A 527 20.44 3.86 -25.89
CA LEU A 527 20.10 5.28 -25.84
C LEU A 527 19.37 5.70 -24.55
N TYR A 528 18.61 4.78 -23.94
CA TYR A 528 17.77 5.04 -22.76
C TYR A 528 18.08 4.15 -21.56
N GLY A 529 19.18 3.38 -21.60
CA GLY A 529 19.68 2.66 -20.44
C GLY A 529 20.21 3.64 -19.37
N PRO A 530 20.13 3.30 -18.07
CA PRO A 530 20.70 4.15 -17.03
C PRO A 530 22.18 4.38 -17.33
N GLU A 531 22.60 5.64 -17.39
CA GLU A 531 24.01 6.00 -17.55
C GLU A 531 24.81 5.20 -16.53
N ARG A 532 25.67 4.29 -17.00
CA ARG A 532 26.66 3.64 -16.15
C ARG A 532 27.56 4.76 -15.63
N SER A 533 27.36 5.18 -14.39
CA SER A 533 28.27 6.05 -13.68
C SER A 533 29.66 5.40 -13.69
N GLY A 534 30.51 5.91 -14.57
CA GLY A 534 31.90 5.49 -14.67
C GLY A 534 32.65 5.95 -13.44
N HIS A 535 32.85 5.05 -12.49
CA HIS A 535 33.99 5.16 -11.57
C HIS A 535 35.25 4.70 -12.33
N ARG A 536 36.08 5.68 -12.67
CA ARG A 536 37.53 5.52 -12.73
C ARG A 536 38.15 6.47 -11.73
#